data_AF-A0A528AJW5-F1
#
_entry.id   AF-A0A528AJW5-F1
#
_cell.length_a   1.000
_cell.length_b   1.000
_cell.length_c   1.000
_cell.angle_alpha   90.00
_cell.angle_beta   90.00
_cell.angle_gamma   90.00
#
_symmetry.space_group_name_H-M   'P 1'
#
loop_
_entity.id
_entity.type
_entity.pdbx_description
1 polymer ?
#
loop_
_entity_poly.entity_id
_entity_poly.type
_entity_poly.pdbx_seq_one_letter_code
_entity_poly.pdbx_strand_id
1 'polypeptide(L)' 'MAKRSAGILPYRRLTGELQVLLVHPGGPFWQNRDLGAWSIAKGEYG' A
#
# COMPACT_ATOMS: atom_id res chain seq x y z
N MET A 1 15.52 11.82 14.32
CA MET A 1 14.39 12.54 13.69
C MET A 1 13.49 11.49 13.03
N ALA A 2 12.16 11.59 13.14
CA ALA A 2 11.28 10.63 12.47
C ALA A 2 11.36 10.80 10.95
N LYS A 3 11.43 9.68 10.21
CA LYS A 3 11.45 9.71 8.75
C LYS A 3 10.08 10.16 8.22
N ARG A 4 10.06 10.93 7.13
CA ARG A 4 8.84 11.36 6.47
C ARG A 4 8.47 10.37 5.37
N SER A 5 7.18 10.16 5.18
CA SER A 5 6.64 9.26 4.15
C SER A 5 5.41 9.87 3.50
N ALA A 6 5.24 9.60 2.21
CA ALA A 6 4.09 10.00 1.42
C ALA A 6 3.54 8.76 0.70
N GLY A 7 2.25 8.79 0.36
CA GLY A 7 1.61 7.70 -0.35
C GLY A 7 0.47 8.19 -1.25
N ILE A 8 0.12 7.33 -2.20
CA ILE A 8 -1.00 7.50 -3.12
C ILE A 8 -2.00 6.39 -2.81
N LEU A 9 -3.29 6.74 -2.79
CA LEU A 9 -4.39 5.80 -2.71
C LEU A 9 -5.14 5.79 -4.05
N PRO A 10 -4.73 4.97 -5.03
CA PRO A 10 -5.48 4.81 -6.25
C PRO A 10 -6.85 4.23 -5.93
N TYR A 11 -7.87 4.79 -6.56
CA TYR A 11 -9.23 4.30 -6.45
C TYR A 11 -9.91 4.31 -7.81
N ARG A 12 -10.94 3.48 -7.95
CA ARG A 12 -11.85 3.52 -9.09
C ARG A 12 -13.26 3.20 -8.61
N ARG A 13 -14.26 3.59 -9.40
CA ARG A 13 -15.63 3.10 -9.24
C ARG A 13 -15.91 2.06 -10.31
N LEU A 14 -16.37 0.88 -9.92
CA LEU A 14 -16.80 -0.17 -10.84
C LEU A 14 -18.23 -0.57 -10.43
N THR A 15 -19.17 -0.52 -11.39
CA THR A 15 -20.59 -0.86 -11.13
C THR A 15 -21.18 -0.17 -9.89
N GLY A 16 -20.77 1.08 -9.62
CA GLY A 16 -21.22 1.86 -8.46
C GLY A 16 -20.40 1.66 -7.17
N GLU A 17 -19.58 0.61 -7.10
CA GLU A 17 -18.77 0.29 -5.93
C GLU A 17 -17.41 0.99 -5.95
N LEU A 18 -16.99 1.52 -4.80
CA LEU A 18 -15.66 2.09 -4.62
C LEU A 18 -14.64 0.96 -4.40
N GLN A 19 -13.63 0.92 -5.25
CA GLN A 19 -12.49 0.01 -5.14
C GLN A 19 -11.24 0.82 -4.89
N VAL A 20 -10.38 0.34 -3.98
CA VAL A 20 -9.07 0.93 -3.69
C VAL A 20 -7.97 -0.09 -3.94
N LEU A 21 -6.81 0.38 -4.38
CA LEU A 21 -5.66 -0.48 -4.56
C LEU A 21 -4.86 -0.60 -3.25
N LEU A 22 -4.79 -1.81 -2.71
CA LEU A 22 -3.84 -2.17 -1.67
C LEU A 22 -2.66 -2.92 -2.28
N VAL A 23 -1.48 -2.61 -1.80
CA VAL A 23 -0.20 -3.21 -2.19
C VAL A 23 0.18 -4.25 -1.16
N HIS A 24 0.48 -5.46 -1.62
CA HIS A 24 1.21 -6.45 -0.84
C HIS A 24 2.72 -6.19 -0.99
N PRO A 25 3.46 -5.86 0.08
CA PRO A 25 4.89 -5.62 -0.02
C PRO A 25 5.62 -6.88 -0.49
N GLY A 26 6.56 -6.71 -1.43
CA GLY A 26 7.41 -7.80 -1.91
C GLY A 26 8.74 -7.90 -1.17
N GLY A 27 9.58 -8.83 -1.62
CA GLY A 27 10.95 -9.02 -1.13
C GLY A 27 11.09 -10.07 -0.02
N PRO A 28 12.33 -10.49 0.30
CA PRO A 28 12.58 -11.65 1.19
C PRO A 28 11.95 -11.50 2.58
N PHE A 29 11.81 -10.27 3.07
CA PHE A 29 11.20 -10.00 4.37
C PHE A 29 9.67 -10.26 4.39
N TRP A 30 8.99 -10.00 3.28
CA TRP A 30 7.52 -10.04 3.18
C TRP A 30 6.97 -11.30 2.48
N GLN A 31 7.85 -12.17 1.97
CA GLN A 31 7.51 -13.32 1.12
C GLN A 31 6.44 -14.28 1.69
N ASN A 32 6.33 -14.39 3.02
CA ASN A 32 5.38 -15.28 3.70
C ASN A 32 4.46 -14.52 4.68
N ARG A 33 4.27 -13.22 4.45
CA ARG A 33 3.54 -12.34 5.38
C ARG A 33 2.33 -11.72 4.70
N ASP A 34 1.30 -12.52 4.40
CA ASP A 34 0.09 -11.99 3.78
C ASP A 34 -0.83 -11.27 4.77
N LEU A 35 -1.02 -11.84 5.96
CA LEU A 35 -1.91 -11.26 6.96
C LEU A 35 -1.27 -10.02 7.59
N GLY A 36 -1.95 -8.88 7.47
CA GLY A 36 -1.54 -7.61 8.07
C GLY A 36 -0.42 -6.84 7.35
N ALA A 37 0.07 -7.32 6.19
CA ALA A 37 1.11 -6.62 5.43
C ALA A 37 0.59 -5.67 4.35
N TRP A 38 -0.69 -5.76 4.00
CA TRP A 38 -1.30 -4.92 2.97
C TRP A 38 -1.33 -3.46 3.38
N SER A 39 -0.96 -2.57 2.46
CA SER A 39 -0.94 -1.12 2.70
C SER A 39 -1.17 -0.32 1.42
N ILE A 40 -1.31 1.00 1.52
CA ILE A 40 -1.35 1.88 0.34
C ILE A 40 0.03 1.94 -0.33
N ALA A 41 0.07 2.30 -1.61
CA ALA A 41 1.34 2.60 -2.27
C ALA A 41 2.01 3.81 -1.57
N LYS A 42 3.10 3.58 -0.84
CA LYS A 42 3.80 4.60 -0.06
C LYS A 42 5.31 4.41 -0.06
N GLY A 43 6.04 5.48 0.22
CA GLY A 43 7.48 5.48 0.33
C GLY A 43 7.99 6.58 1.25
N GLU A 44 9.22 6.42 1.75
CA GLU A 44 9.95 7.50 2.42
C GLU A 44 10.36 8.56 1.38
N TYR A 45 10.48 9.82 1.80
CA TYR A 45 11.00 10.89 0.96
C TYR A 45 11.78 11.91 1.81
N GLY A 46 12.68 12.65 1.16
CA GLY A 46 13.64 13.54 1.81
C GLY A 46 14.98 12.86 1.95
#